data_AF-A0A541CGU8-F1
#
_entry.id   AF-A0A541CGU8-F1
#
_cell.length_a   1.000
_cell.length_b   1.000
_cell.length_c   1.000
_cell.angle_alpha   90.00
_cell.angle_beta   90.00
_cell.angle_gamma   90.00
#
_symmetry.space_group_name_H-M   'P 1'
#
loop_
_entity.id
_entity.type
_entity.pdbx_description
1 polymer ?
#
loop_
_entity_poly.entity_id
_entity_poly.type
_entity_poly.pdbx_seq_one_letter_code
_entity_poly.pdbx_strand_id
1 'polypeptide(L)'
;MTNASTGRAAYAAIRNPAVDMSESTVKPGFDGASWDMVASLNLSLQLPTGEVLIELAEQGRDDIVVCTADLGRPTQVINFGRRFPDRYFNFGIAERNMIGATAGLATVGFTPVISNYSFFLALMGAENIRNDLAYTNLKIRMVGTHSGIAMGFYGISHHCCEDIGLLRATANLTVMAPCDANAIRAAIPAMLDHDGPVYVRAGRGREVPVYDRPPGWTRGGSHLLRDGSHATIFAIGNLVKASLDAHDILAREGIGLRVVDLYSIKPIDTVTLLRCLRAAAPARSTSR
;
A
#
# COMPACT_ATOMS: atom_id res chain seq x y z
N MET A 1 6.65 -49.64 15.45
CA MET A 1 5.21 -49.70 15.12
C MET A 1 4.59 -48.39 15.57
N THR A 2 4.63 -47.37 14.71
CA THR A 2 3.45 -46.61 14.16
C THR A 2 2.57 -46.00 15.25
N ASN A 3 2.52 -44.67 15.38
CA ASN A 3 1.59 -43.88 14.56
C ASN A 3 2.11 -42.45 14.30
N ALA A 4 2.31 -42.14 13.01
CA ALA A 4 2.51 -40.81 12.47
C ALA A 4 1.14 -40.31 11.97
N SER A 5 0.54 -39.30 12.61
CA SER A 5 -0.70 -38.67 12.10
C SER A 5 -1.08 -37.30 12.68
N THR A 6 -0.16 -36.49 13.20
CA THR A 6 -0.45 -35.05 13.40
C THR A 6 0.75 -34.18 13.04
N GLY A 7 0.78 -33.70 11.79
CA GLY A 7 1.73 -32.69 11.32
C GLY A 7 1.46 -31.32 11.92
N ARG A 8 1.66 -31.16 13.24
CA ARG A 8 1.75 -29.84 13.88
C ARG A 8 3.20 -29.37 13.76
N ALA A 9 3.41 -28.28 13.02
CA ALA A 9 4.66 -27.52 13.12
C ALA A 9 4.77 -26.99 14.57
N ALA A 10 5.66 -27.60 15.35
CA ALA A 10 5.98 -27.13 16.68
C ALA A 10 6.89 -25.90 16.57
N TYR A 11 6.31 -24.70 16.61
CA TYR A 11 7.07 -23.51 17.00
C TYR A 11 7.31 -23.57 18.50
N ALA A 12 8.47 -24.09 18.91
CA ALA A 12 8.91 -24.07 20.30
C ALA A 12 9.49 -22.69 20.64
N ALA A 13 8.64 -21.68 20.82
CA ALA A 13 9.00 -20.55 21.65
C ALA A 13 8.71 -20.95 23.10
N ILE A 14 9.75 -21.06 23.93
CA ILE A 14 9.59 -21.33 25.37
C ILE A 14 8.72 -20.20 25.93
N ARG A 15 7.54 -20.56 26.44
CA ARG A 15 6.61 -19.64 27.10
C ARG A 15 7.36 -18.95 28.24
N ASN A 16 7.50 -17.62 28.19
CA ASN A 16 8.02 -16.85 29.31
C ASN A 16 6.90 -16.76 30.38
N PRO A 17 7.02 -17.44 31.52
CA PRO A 17 5.98 -17.45 32.54
C PRO A 17 5.84 -16.11 33.28
N ALA A 18 6.75 -15.15 33.05
CA ALA A 18 6.69 -13.80 33.62
C ALA A 18 5.81 -12.83 32.80
N VAL A 19 5.30 -13.24 31.64
CA VAL A 19 4.36 -12.44 30.85
C VAL A 19 2.95 -12.70 31.39
N ASP A 20 2.40 -11.70 32.06
CA ASP A 20 0.99 -11.69 32.46
C ASP A 20 0.11 -11.59 31.20
N MET A 21 -0.63 -12.67 30.91
CA MET A 21 -1.55 -12.74 29.77
C MET A 21 -2.96 -12.25 30.13
N SER A 22 -3.20 -11.84 31.38
CA SER A 22 -4.46 -11.22 31.80
C SER A 22 -4.57 -9.79 31.28
N GLU A 23 -3.45 -9.09 31.09
CA GLU A 23 -3.32 -7.96 30.17
C GLU A 23 -3.30 -8.45 28.72
N SER A 24 -4.43 -8.96 28.28
CA SER A 24 -4.66 -9.14 26.87
C SER A 24 -4.72 -7.76 26.20
N THR A 25 -3.73 -7.42 25.38
CA THR A 25 -3.79 -6.24 24.48
C THR A 25 -4.89 -6.38 23.41
N VAL A 26 -5.58 -7.53 23.41
CA VAL A 26 -6.78 -7.81 22.64
C VAL A 26 -7.93 -6.96 23.17
N LYS A 27 -8.11 -5.79 22.56
CA LYS A 27 -9.26 -4.91 22.82
C LYS A 27 -10.57 -5.67 22.56
N PRO A 28 -11.68 -5.29 23.22
CA PRO A 28 -13.02 -5.73 22.83
C PRO A 28 -13.23 -5.52 21.32
N GLY A 29 -13.68 -6.55 20.60
CA GLY A 29 -13.86 -6.51 19.14
C GLY A 29 -12.74 -7.18 18.32
N PHE A 30 -11.78 -7.85 18.95
CA PHE A 30 -10.82 -8.69 18.23
C PHE A 30 -11.49 -9.89 17.59
N ASP A 31 -11.33 -10.00 16.28
CA ASP A 31 -11.74 -11.19 15.54
C ASP A 31 -10.73 -12.32 15.79
N GLY A 32 -11.14 -13.33 16.55
CA GLY A 32 -10.35 -14.54 16.80
C GLY A 32 -9.99 -15.32 15.53
N ALA A 33 -10.71 -15.09 14.43
CA ALA A 33 -10.42 -15.65 13.11
C ALA A 33 -9.44 -14.79 12.29
N SER A 34 -8.90 -13.70 12.83
CA SER A 34 -7.90 -12.88 12.13
C SER A 34 -6.63 -13.64 11.75
N TRP A 35 -6.31 -14.72 12.50
CA TRP A 35 -5.21 -15.66 12.26
C TRP A 35 -5.58 -16.80 11.30
N ASP A 36 -6.87 -17.01 11.04
CA ASP A 36 -7.33 -18.03 10.10
C ASP A 36 -7.15 -17.49 8.67
N MET A 37 -6.49 -18.29 7.82
CA MET A 37 -6.18 -17.89 6.45
C MET A 37 -7.43 -17.59 5.63
N VAL A 38 -8.47 -18.42 5.74
CA VAL A 38 -9.68 -18.31 4.91
C VAL A 38 -10.52 -17.10 5.32
N ALA A 39 -10.75 -16.93 6.62
CA ALA A 39 -11.39 -15.75 7.17
C ALA A 39 -10.58 -14.48 6.81
N SER A 40 -9.25 -14.56 6.88
CA SER A 40 -8.40 -13.44 6.49
C SER A 40 -8.57 -13.01 5.03
N LEU A 41 -8.75 -13.95 4.10
CA LEU A 41 -8.96 -13.62 2.70
C LEU A 41 -10.29 -12.88 2.48
N ASN A 42 -11.34 -13.29 3.18
CA ASN A 42 -12.67 -12.68 3.07
C ASN A 42 -12.79 -11.30 3.69
N LEU A 43 -11.79 -10.87 4.47
CA LEU A 43 -11.79 -9.56 5.08
C LEU A 43 -11.06 -8.50 4.22
N SER A 44 -10.31 -8.89 3.18
CA SER A 44 -9.60 -7.96 2.27
C SER A 44 -10.50 -7.36 1.17
N LEU A 45 -11.79 -7.14 1.46
CA LEU A 45 -12.79 -6.73 0.45
C LEU A 45 -12.75 -5.25 0.09
N GLN A 46 -12.02 -4.41 0.85
CA GLN A 46 -12.01 -2.97 0.60
C GLN A 46 -10.97 -2.52 -0.44
N LEU A 47 -10.16 -3.42 -0.99
CA LEU A 47 -9.23 -3.06 -2.08
C LEU A 47 -10.03 -2.76 -3.35
N PRO A 48 -10.09 -1.49 -3.80
CA PRO A 48 -10.97 -1.10 -4.89
C PRO A 48 -10.30 -1.26 -6.26
N THR A 49 -9.08 -1.80 -6.32
CA THR A 49 -8.28 -1.84 -7.55
C THR A 49 -9.00 -2.51 -8.70
N GLY A 50 -9.58 -3.71 -8.48
CA GLY A 50 -10.32 -4.41 -9.52
C GLY A 50 -11.55 -3.64 -10.01
N GLU A 51 -12.30 -3.04 -9.08
CA GLU A 51 -13.51 -2.26 -9.38
C GLU A 51 -13.20 -1.01 -10.20
N VAL A 52 -12.21 -0.21 -9.76
CA VAL A 52 -11.81 1.02 -10.46
C VAL A 52 -11.28 0.71 -11.87
N LEU A 53 -10.51 -0.37 -12.02
CA LEU A 53 -10.03 -0.77 -13.35
C LEU A 53 -11.16 -1.23 -14.27
N ILE A 54 -12.21 -1.86 -13.72
CA ILE A 54 -13.41 -2.19 -14.50
C ILE A 54 -14.10 -0.93 -14.99
N GLU A 55 -14.36 0.02 -14.08
CA GLU A 55 -15.01 1.30 -14.42
C GLU A 55 -14.25 2.04 -15.54
N LEU A 56 -12.94 2.15 -15.41
CA LEU A 56 -12.09 2.82 -16.40
C LEU A 56 -12.09 2.09 -17.76
N ALA A 57 -12.07 0.76 -17.74
CA ALA A 57 -12.11 -0.01 -18.96
C ALA A 57 -13.48 0.08 -19.66
N GLU A 58 -14.58 0.17 -18.91
CA GLU A 58 -15.92 0.44 -19.44
C GLU A 58 -16.06 1.87 -19.98
N GLN A 59 -15.24 2.81 -19.50
CA GLN A 59 -15.13 4.17 -20.02
C GLN A 59 -14.22 4.30 -21.26
N GLY A 60 -13.80 3.19 -21.86
CA GLY A 60 -13.04 3.16 -23.11
C GLY A 60 -11.53 3.06 -22.95
N ARG A 61 -11.02 2.71 -21.76
CA ARG A 61 -9.59 2.39 -21.56
C ARG A 61 -9.26 0.97 -21.99
N ASP A 62 -9.31 0.74 -23.30
CA ASP A 62 -9.07 -0.59 -23.87
C ASP A 62 -7.60 -1.03 -23.83
N ASP A 63 -6.69 -0.09 -23.58
CA ASP A 63 -5.26 -0.32 -23.38
C ASP A 63 -4.92 -1.01 -22.05
N ILE A 64 -5.84 -1.03 -21.08
CA ILE A 64 -5.57 -1.60 -19.75
C ILE A 64 -5.56 -3.12 -19.80
N VAL A 65 -4.44 -3.71 -19.36
CA VAL A 65 -4.34 -5.14 -19.08
C VAL A 65 -3.93 -5.36 -17.63
N VAL A 66 -4.50 -6.37 -16.98
CA VAL A 66 -4.26 -6.67 -15.57
C VAL A 66 -3.40 -7.91 -15.44
N CYS A 67 -2.34 -7.81 -14.67
CA CYS A 67 -1.39 -8.90 -14.44
C CYS A 67 -1.30 -9.23 -12.95
N THR A 68 -1.30 -10.51 -12.61
CA THR A 68 -1.10 -10.98 -11.23
C THR A 68 -0.34 -12.30 -11.22
N ALA A 69 0.29 -12.62 -10.09
CA ALA A 69 1.02 -13.86 -9.87
C ALA A 69 0.29 -14.70 -8.80
N ASP A 70 -0.80 -15.36 -9.20
CA ASP A 70 -1.68 -16.14 -8.31
C ASP A 70 -2.28 -15.40 -7.11
N LEU A 71 -2.29 -14.06 -7.15
CA LEU A 71 -2.82 -13.23 -6.07
C LEU A 71 -4.04 -12.38 -6.49
N GLY A 72 -4.73 -12.76 -7.56
CA GLY A 72 -5.90 -12.03 -8.07
C GLY A 72 -7.06 -11.92 -7.06
N ARG A 73 -7.31 -12.96 -6.27
CA ARG A 73 -8.36 -12.94 -5.23
C ARG A 73 -8.03 -11.99 -4.08
N PRO A 74 -6.90 -12.13 -3.36
CA PRO A 74 -6.60 -11.26 -2.22
C PRO A 74 -6.33 -9.80 -2.62
N THR A 75 -5.96 -9.54 -3.88
CA THR A 75 -5.79 -8.17 -4.40
C THR A 75 -7.05 -7.62 -5.07
N GLN A 76 -8.15 -8.38 -5.10
CA GLN A 76 -9.44 -8.05 -5.71
C GLN A 76 -9.44 -7.85 -7.23
N VAL A 77 -8.30 -7.99 -7.91
CA VAL A 77 -8.24 -7.86 -9.39
C VAL A 77 -8.80 -9.07 -10.13
N ILE A 78 -9.14 -10.17 -9.44
CA ILE A 78 -9.89 -11.29 -10.02
C ILE A 78 -11.23 -10.85 -10.62
N ASN A 79 -11.83 -9.79 -10.07
CA ASN A 79 -13.09 -9.25 -10.58
C ASN A 79 -12.91 -8.65 -11.98
N PHE A 80 -11.77 -8.00 -12.25
CA PHE A 80 -11.43 -7.54 -13.59
C PHE A 80 -11.33 -8.70 -14.57
N GLY A 81 -10.66 -9.80 -14.19
CA GLY A 81 -10.56 -10.99 -15.03
C GLY A 81 -11.89 -11.71 -15.29
N ARG A 82 -12.85 -11.63 -14.36
CA ARG A 82 -14.22 -12.11 -14.60
C ARG A 82 -14.95 -11.28 -15.65
N ARG A 83 -14.72 -9.96 -15.66
CA ARG A 83 -15.39 -9.02 -16.57
C ARG A 83 -14.74 -8.95 -17.94
N PHE A 84 -13.40 -9.02 -17.99
CA PHE A 84 -12.55 -8.86 -19.17
C PHE A 84 -11.48 -9.96 -19.22
N PRO A 85 -11.87 -11.23 -19.47
CA PRO A 85 -10.95 -12.37 -19.41
C PRO A 85 -9.77 -12.23 -20.38
N ASP A 86 -9.99 -11.65 -21.57
CA ASP A 86 -8.95 -11.48 -22.60
C ASP A 86 -7.91 -10.39 -22.25
N ARG A 87 -8.15 -9.62 -21.19
CA ARG A 87 -7.25 -8.56 -20.69
C ARG A 87 -6.67 -8.87 -19.32
N TYR A 88 -6.83 -10.10 -18.84
CA TYR A 88 -6.37 -10.53 -17.53
C TYR A 88 -5.38 -11.69 -17.65
N PHE A 89 -4.18 -11.47 -17.14
CA PHE A 89 -3.07 -12.42 -17.23
C PHE A 89 -2.66 -12.87 -15.82
N ASN A 90 -2.96 -14.12 -15.49
CA ASN A 90 -2.42 -14.77 -14.29
C ASN A 90 -1.17 -15.57 -14.66
N PHE A 91 -0.03 -15.20 -14.08
CA PHE A 91 1.27 -15.81 -14.36
C PHE A 91 1.60 -16.98 -13.42
N GLY A 92 0.67 -17.41 -12.56
CA GLY A 92 0.97 -18.35 -11.48
C GLY A 92 1.95 -17.72 -10.47
N ILE A 93 2.73 -18.52 -9.75
CA ILE A 93 3.70 -18.01 -8.76
C ILE A 93 5.03 -17.68 -9.47
N ALA A 94 5.00 -16.64 -10.32
CA ALA A 94 6.12 -16.28 -11.18
C ALA A 94 6.28 -14.75 -11.33
N GLU A 95 6.49 -14.05 -10.22
CA GLU A 95 6.47 -12.58 -10.18
C GLU A 95 7.55 -11.92 -11.04
N ARG A 96 8.77 -12.46 -11.04
CA ARG A 96 9.85 -11.92 -11.88
C ARG A 96 9.52 -12.07 -13.37
N ASN A 97 8.96 -13.22 -13.75
CA ASN A 97 8.49 -13.45 -15.12
C ASN A 97 7.32 -12.51 -15.46
N MET A 98 6.36 -12.33 -14.55
CA MET A 98 5.27 -11.37 -14.72
C MET A 98 5.80 -9.95 -14.95
N ILE A 99 6.76 -9.48 -14.15
CA ILE A 99 7.35 -8.15 -14.29
C ILE A 99 8.00 -8.01 -15.68
N GLY A 100 8.85 -8.96 -16.09
CA GLY A 100 9.47 -8.94 -17.42
C GLY A 100 8.44 -8.99 -18.56
N ALA A 101 7.42 -9.85 -18.45
CA ALA A 101 6.35 -9.96 -19.44
C ALA A 101 5.53 -8.66 -19.56
N THR A 102 5.25 -7.98 -18.42
CA THR A 102 4.57 -6.69 -18.44
C THR A 102 5.41 -5.61 -19.14
N ALA A 103 6.74 -5.68 -19.05
CA ALA A 103 7.62 -4.81 -19.82
C ALA A 103 7.35 -4.98 -21.33
N GLY A 104 7.28 -6.21 -21.81
CA GLY A 104 6.93 -6.51 -23.21
C GLY A 104 5.51 -6.06 -23.60
N LEU A 105 4.51 -6.23 -22.72
CA LEU A 105 3.16 -5.74 -22.99
C LEU A 105 3.11 -4.21 -23.15
N ALA A 106 3.89 -3.49 -22.35
CA ALA A 106 3.98 -2.03 -22.43
C ALA A 106 4.61 -1.54 -23.74
N THR A 107 5.54 -2.30 -24.35
CA THR A 107 6.17 -1.89 -25.63
C THR A 107 5.26 -2.06 -26.84
N VAL A 108 4.18 -2.84 -26.72
CA VAL A 108 3.20 -3.07 -27.79
C VAL A 108 1.89 -2.29 -27.60
N GLY A 109 1.90 -1.26 -26.75
CA GLY A 109 0.82 -0.28 -26.64
C GLY A 109 -0.21 -0.55 -25.55
N PHE A 110 -0.03 -1.58 -24.72
CA PHE A 110 -0.85 -1.76 -23.53
C PHE A 110 -0.34 -0.90 -22.36
N THR A 111 -1.22 -0.64 -21.39
CA THR A 111 -0.87 -0.11 -20.06
C THR A 111 -1.06 -1.24 -19.03
N PRO A 112 -0.01 -2.00 -18.70
CA PRO A 112 -0.13 -3.09 -17.73
C PRO A 112 -0.30 -2.57 -16.31
N VAL A 113 -1.27 -3.16 -15.60
CA VAL A 113 -1.50 -2.96 -14.17
C VAL A 113 -1.23 -4.27 -13.43
N ILE A 114 -0.08 -4.32 -12.76
CA ILE A 114 0.32 -5.41 -11.90
C ILE A 114 -0.36 -5.23 -10.53
N SER A 115 -1.02 -6.26 -10.02
CA SER A 115 -1.47 -6.29 -8.63
C SER A 115 -1.02 -7.56 -7.93
N ASN A 116 -0.24 -7.38 -6.87
CA ASN A 116 0.38 -8.47 -6.11
C ASN A 116 0.65 -8.01 -4.66
N TYR A 117 1.20 -8.89 -3.83
CA TYR A 117 1.71 -8.46 -2.51
C TYR A 117 3.01 -7.66 -2.67
N SER A 118 3.16 -6.61 -1.86
CA SER A 118 4.31 -5.72 -1.90
C SER A 118 5.63 -6.45 -1.70
N PHE A 119 5.69 -7.49 -0.86
CA PHE A 119 6.93 -8.27 -0.68
C PHE A 119 7.36 -8.93 -2.00
N PHE A 120 6.48 -9.71 -2.63
CA PHE A 120 6.79 -10.43 -3.85
C PHE A 120 6.94 -9.50 -5.07
N LEU A 121 6.27 -8.35 -5.08
CA LEU A 121 6.41 -7.36 -6.15
C LEU A 121 7.67 -6.52 -5.99
N ALA A 122 7.79 -5.79 -4.86
CA ALA A 122 8.81 -4.77 -4.68
C ALA A 122 10.16 -5.34 -4.27
N LEU A 123 10.23 -6.26 -3.29
CA LEU A 123 11.50 -6.79 -2.80
C LEU A 123 12.03 -7.86 -3.75
N MET A 124 11.23 -8.88 -4.04
CA MET A 124 11.67 -9.99 -4.90
C MET A 124 11.88 -9.55 -6.36
N GLY A 125 11.08 -8.60 -6.84
CA GLY A 125 11.13 -8.05 -8.19
C GLY A 125 11.99 -6.80 -8.36
N ALA A 126 12.73 -6.36 -7.33
CA ALA A 126 13.43 -5.08 -7.35
C ALA A 126 14.38 -4.88 -8.54
N GLU A 127 15.14 -5.92 -8.88
CA GLU A 127 16.05 -5.93 -10.03
C GLU A 127 15.30 -5.77 -11.35
N ASN A 128 14.23 -6.54 -11.55
CA ASN A 128 13.37 -6.45 -12.73
C ASN A 128 12.69 -5.08 -12.84
N ILE A 129 12.15 -4.56 -11.73
CA ILE A 129 11.54 -3.22 -11.70
C ILE A 129 12.57 -2.17 -12.12
N ARG A 130 13.80 -2.27 -11.61
CA ARG A 130 14.88 -1.34 -11.95
C ARG A 130 15.26 -1.43 -13.42
N ASN A 131 15.58 -2.61 -13.92
CA ASN A 131 16.19 -2.80 -15.24
C ASN A 131 15.15 -2.82 -16.36
N ASP A 132 14.03 -3.51 -16.15
CA ASP A 132 13.07 -3.80 -17.21
C ASP A 132 12.00 -2.70 -17.32
N LEU A 133 11.65 -2.04 -16.20
CA LEU A 133 10.58 -1.04 -16.17
C LEU A 133 11.09 0.40 -16.03
N ALA A 134 11.92 0.66 -15.02
CA ALA A 134 12.31 2.02 -14.64
C ALA A 134 13.41 2.60 -15.55
N TYR A 135 14.41 1.79 -15.88
CA TYR A 135 15.47 2.19 -16.79
C TYR A 135 14.95 2.47 -18.21
N THR A 136 14.01 1.65 -18.67
CA THR A 136 13.32 1.78 -19.97
C THR A 136 12.17 2.81 -19.95
N ASN A 137 11.84 3.34 -18.77
CA ASN A 137 10.76 4.30 -18.53
C ASN A 137 9.40 3.87 -19.10
N LEU A 138 9.06 2.58 -18.94
CA LEU A 138 7.83 2.02 -19.48
C LEU A 138 6.60 2.38 -18.64
N LYS A 139 5.47 2.58 -19.33
CA LYS A 139 4.17 2.95 -18.76
C LYS A 139 3.50 1.77 -18.06
N ILE A 140 3.99 1.41 -16.88
CA ILE A 140 3.50 0.26 -16.10
C ILE A 140 3.04 0.72 -14.73
N ARG A 141 1.97 0.10 -14.21
CA ARG A 141 1.41 0.37 -12.89
C ARG A 141 1.59 -0.84 -11.99
N MET A 142 2.11 -0.61 -10.81
CA MET A 142 2.38 -1.64 -9.82
C MET A 142 1.61 -1.32 -8.56
N VAL A 143 0.57 -2.09 -8.26
CA VAL A 143 -0.20 -1.99 -7.02
C VAL A 143 0.28 -3.10 -6.08
N GLY A 144 1.24 -2.74 -5.22
CA GLY A 144 1.70 -3.61 -4.14
C GLY A 144 0.78 -3.48 -2.94
N THR A 145 0.10 -4.56 -2.58
CA THR A 145 -0.82 -4.61 -1.43
C THR A 145 -0.17 -5.30 -0.25
N HIS A 146 -0.83 -5.30 0.91
CA HIS A 146 -0.34 -6.01 2.09
C HIS A 146 1.04 -5.53 2.55
N SER A 147 1.33 -4.24 2.34
CA SER A 147 2.62 -3.63 2.67
C SER A 147 2.88 -3.52 4.18
N GLY A 148 4.14 -3.33 4.55
CA GLY A 148 4.57 -3.26 5.94
C GLY A 148 4.31 -4.57 6.67
N ILE A 149 3.81 -4.47 7.90
CA ILE A 149 3.47 -5.61 8.76
C ILE A 149 2.01 -6.04 8.63
N ALA A 150 1.27 -5.55 7.61
CA ALA A 150 -0.18 -5.75 7.49
C ALA A 150 -0.59 -7.24 7.33
N MET A 151 0.34 -8.10 6.92
CA MET A 151 0.15 -9.55 6.86
C MET A 151 0.19 -10.24 8.22
N GLY A 152 0.63 -9.53 9.28
CA GLY A 152 0.61 -10.01 10.66
C GLY A 152 1.29 -11.37 10.82
N PHE A 153 0.46 -12.39 11.02
CA PHE A 153 0.87 -13.75 11.38
C PHE A 153 1.67 -14.52 10.33
N TYR A 154 1.63 -14.12 9.05
CA TYR A 154 2.48 -14.72 8.01
C TYR A 154 3.97 -14.44 8.25
N GLY A 155 4.29 -13.43 9.07
CA GLY A 155 5.65 -13.11 9.48
C GLY A 155 6.51 -12.51 8.37
N ILE A 156 7.83 -12.51 8.62
CA ILE A 156 8.81 -11.74 7.84
C ILE A 156 8.86 -12.10 6.36
N SER A 157 8.46 -13.31 5.97
CA SER A 157 8.40 -13.74 4.57
C SER A 157 7.35 -13.00 3.75
N HIS A 158 6.40 -12.33 4.39
CA HIS A 158 5.33 -11.55 3.75
C HIS A 158 5.32 -10.09 4.19
N HIS A 159 6.09 -9.73 5.22
CA HIS A 159 6.21 -8.34 5.65
C HIS A 159 7.10 -7.58 4.69
N CYS A 160 6.66 -6.39 4.29
CA CYS A 160 7.34 -5.57 3.30
C CYS A 160 7.62 -4.18 3.88
N CYS A 161 8.72 -4.08 4.61
CA CYS A 161 9.11 -2.88 5.36
C CYS A 161 10.14 -2.03 4.58
N GLU A 162 10.80 -2.64 3.59
CA GLU A 162 11.95 -2.12 2.88
C GLU A 162 11.59 -1.53 1.51
N ASP A 163 10.37 -1.76 1.01
CA ASP A 163 9.93 -1.40 -0.35
C ASP A 163 10.10 0.08 -0.64
N ILE A 164 9.76 0.96 0.30
CA ILE A 164 9.93 2.40 0.14
C ILE A 164 11.41 2.75 -0.05
N GLY A 165 12.31 2.22 0.79
CA GLY A 165 13.74 2.51 0.71
C GLY A 165 14.33 2.04 -0.62
N LEU A 166 13.97 0.82 -1.01
CA LEU A 166 14.45 0.16 -2.22
C LEU A 166 13.95 0.85 -3.48
N LEU A 167 12.64 1.03 -3.62
CA LEU A 167 12.04 1.54 -4.85
C LEU A 167 12.22 3.06 -5.01
N ARG A 168 12.27 3.82 -3.92
CA ARG A 168 12.55 5.27 -4.00
C ARG A 168 13.95 5.55 -4.56
N ALA A 169 14.91 4.65 -4.33
CA ALA A 169 16.26 4.76 -4.86
C ALA A 169 16.33 4.52 -6.39
N THR A 170 15.37 3.80 -6.98
CA THR A 170 15.32 3.51 -8.41
C THR A 170 14.95 4.75 -9.22
N ALA A 171 15.79 5.18 -10.18
CA ALA A 171 15.52 6.30 -11.07
C ALA A 171 14.22 6.13 -11.87
N ASN A 172 13.59 7.23 -12.31
CA ASN A 172 12.34 7.27 -13.09
C ASN A 172 11.09 6.63 -12.46
N LEU A 173 11.21 5.96 -11.32
CA LEU A 173 10.08 5.35 -10.63
C LEU A 173 9.34 6.38 -9.76
N THR A 174 8.04 6.49 -9.97
CA THR A 174 7.11 7.20 -9.06
C THR A 174 6.67 6.25 -7.94
N VAL A 175 6.68 6.73 -6.70
CA VAL A 175 6.31 5.93 -5.50
C VAL A 175 5.25 6.69 -4.72
N MET A 176 4.09 6.06 -4.50
CA MET A 176 2.96 6.62 -3.77
C MET A 176 2.41 5.62 -2.74
N ALA A 177 1.82 6.11 -1.66
CA ALA A 177 1.28 5.30 -0.56
C ALA A 177 -0.10 5.83 -0.09
N PRO A 178 -1.18 5.54 -0.83
CA PRO A 178 -2.54 5.90 -0.41
C PRO A 178 -2.91 5.27 0.93
N CYS A 179 -3.67 5.99 1.75
CA CYS A 179 -3.94 5.60 3.13
C CYS A 179 -5.17 4.69 3.33
N ASP A 180 -6.13 4.73 2.41
CA ASP A 180 -7.37 3.95 2.47
C ASP A 180 -7.91 3.61 1.07
N ALA A 181 -9.10 3.00 1.02
CA ALA A 181 -9.78 2.66 -0.23
C ALA A 181 -10.08 3.90 -1.10
N ASN A 182 -10.53 5.01 -0.51
CA ASN A 182 -10.89 6.21 -1.26
C ASN A 182 -9.65 6.90 -1.86
N ALA A 183 -8.53 6.90 -1.15
CA ALA A 183 -7.23 7.33 -1.67
C ALA A 183 -6.75 6.42 -2.81
N ILE A 184 -6.95 5.08 -2.72
CA ILE A 184 -6.63 4.17 -3.83
C ILE A 184 -7.50 4.47 -5.06
N ARG A 185 -8.81 4.71 -4.87
CA ARG A 185 -9.74 5.10 -5.95
C ARG A 185 -9.30 6.38 -6.66
N ALA A 186 -8.72 7.33 -5.93
CA ALA A 186 -8.17 8.56 -6.52
C ALA A 186 -6.79 8.34 -7.18
N ALA A 187 -5.94 7.49 -6.59
CA ALA A 187 -4.60 7.22 -7.07
C ALA A 187 -4.56 6.44 -8.39
N ILE A 188 -5.48 5.49 -8.60
CA ILE A 188 -5.47 4.61 -9.79
C ILE A 188 -5.66 5.38 -11.11
N PRO A 189 -6.68 6.24 -11.27
CA PRO A 189 -6.80 7.07 -12.48
C PRO A 189 -5.57 7.96 -12.67
N ALA A 190 -5.14 8.64 -11.60
CA ALA A 190 -4.02 9.58 -11.66
C ALA A 190 -2.68 8.91 -12.04
N MET A 191 -2.46 7.65 -11.66
CA MET A 191 -1.27 6.93 -12.10
C MET A 191 -1.35 6.55 -13.59
N LEU A 192 -2.52 6.23 -14.13
CA LEU A 192 -2.68 5.82 -15.53
C LEU A 192 -2.28 6.93 -16.51
N ASP A 193 -2.36 8.19 -16.11
CA ASP A 193 -2.02 9.34 -16.94
C ASP A 193 -0.53 9.71 -16.90
N HIS A 194 0.28 9.04 -16.09
CA HIS A 194 1.73 9.29 -16.02
C HIS A 194 2.52 8.47 -17.04
N ASP A 195 3.44 9.05 -17.80
CA ASP A 195 4.17 8.27 -18.82
C ASP A 195 5.13 7.21 -18.25
N GLY A 196 5.74 7.48 -17.09
CA GLY A 196 6.70 6.57 -16.45
C GLY A 196 6.05 5.49 -15.58
N PRO A 197 6.85 4.57 -15.01
CA PRO A 197 6.35 3.53 -14.13
C PRO A 197 5.95 4.11 -12.76
N VAL A 198 4.90 3.52 -12.19
CA VAL A 198 4.34 3.94 -10.89
C VAL A 198 4.19 2.74 -9.97
N TYR A 199 4.75 2.82 -8.76
CA TYR A 199 4.47 1.91 -7.66
C TYR A 199 3.54 2.56 -6.63
N VAL A 200 2.43 1.90 -6.35
CA VAL A 200 1.45 2.24 -5.34
C VAL A 200 1.54 1.21 -4.21
N ARG A 201 1.96 1.68 -3.04
CA ARG A 201 2.05 0.93 -1.79
C ARG A 201 0.72 1.02 -1.04
N ALA A 202 -0.06 -0.05 -1.11
CA ALA A 202 -1.37 -0.15 -0.47
C ALA A 202 -1.31 -1.06 0.77
N GLY A 203 -2.29 -0.84 1.64
CA GLY A 203 -2.58 -1.72 2.76
C GLY A 203 -3.22 -3.03 2.34
N ARG A 204 -3.96 -3.64 3.26
CA ARG A 204 -4.57 -4.97 3.13
C ARG A 204 -6.03 -4.93 2.64
N GLY A 205 -6.66 -3.76 2.60
CA GLY A 205 -8.08 -3.63 2.28
C GLY A 205 -8.99 -3.79 3.49
N ARG A 206 -8.53 -3.30 4.65
CA ARG A 206 -9.28 -3.26 5.92
C ARG A 206 -9.08 -1.94 6.67
N GLU A 207 -8.36 -1.02 6.06
CA GLU A 207 -7.99 0.24 6.66
C GLU A 207 -9.26 1.06 6.92
N VAL A 208 -9.36 1.62 8.12
CA VAL A 208 -10.46 2.54 8.44
C VAL A 208 -10.40 3.72 7.48
N PRO A 209 -11.50 4.09 6.81
CA PRO A 209 -11.52 5.24 5.92
C PRO A 209 -11.04 6.51 6.62
N VAL A 210 -10.12 7.21 5.96
CA VAL A 210 -9.62 8.54 6.29
C VAL A 210 -10.39 9.59 5.48
N TYR A 211 -10.69 9.29 4.22
CA TYR A 211 -11.47 10.14 3.34
C TYR A 211 -12.90 9.60 3.20
N ASP A 212 -13.90 10.49 3.24
CA ASP A 212 -15.31 10.10 3.01
C ASP A 212 -15.58 9.75 1.53
N ARG A 213 -14.81 10.36 0.62
CA ARG A 213 -14.88 10.15 -0.83
C ARG A 213 -13.49 10.24 -1.44
N PRO A 214 -13.25 9.74 -2.67
CA PRO A 214 -11.96 9.89 -3.34
C PRO A 214 -11.52 11.38 -3.35
N PRO A 215 -10.36 11.72 -2.76
CA PRO A 215 -9.86 13.09 -2.75
C PRO A 215 -9.32 13.48 -4.14
N GLY A 216 -9.02 14.76 -4.33
CA GLY A 216 -8.16 15.16 -5.45
C GLY A 216 -6.81 14.46 -5.34
N TRP A 217 -6.20 14.08 -6.47
CA TRP A 217 -4.92 13.37 -6.44
C TRP A 217 -3.94 13.99 -7.42
N THR A 218 -2.76 14.34 -6.92
CA THR A 218 -1.69 14.91 -7.76
C THR A 218 -0.36 14.26 -7.41
N ARG A 219 0.36 13.80 -8.42
CA ARG A 219 1.73 13.29 -8.26
C ARG A 219 2.63 14.39 -7.71
N GLY A 220 3.34 14.13 -6.62
CA GLY A 220 4.13 15.13 -5.91
C GLY A 220 3.34 16.02 -4.96
N GLY A 221 2.07 15.69 -4.70
CA GLY A 221 1.22 16.40 -3.75
C GLY A 221 1.12 15.71 -2.39
N SER A 222 0.36 16.36 -1.52
CA SER A 222 -0.01 15.90 -0.18
C SER A 222 -1.34 16.52 0.24
N HIS A 223 -1.96 16.00 1.30
CA HIS A 223 -3.17 16.59 1.88
C HIS A 223 -2.96 17.00 3.33
N LEU A 224 -3.28 18.26 3.64
CA LEU A 224 -3.39 18.72 5.03
C LEU A 224 -4.74 18.24 5.59
N LEU A 225 -4.71 17.34 6.56
CA LEU A 225 -5.93 16.72 7.12
C LEU A 225 -6.39 17.37 8.43
N ARG A 226 -5.42 17.83 9.23
CA ARG A 226 -5.66 18.57 10.49
C ARG A 226 -4.63 19.67 10.61
N ASP A 227 -5.06 20.81 11.15
CA ASP A 227 -4.13 21.88 11.50
C ASP A 227 -3.72 21.80 12.98
N GLY A 228 -2.59 22.43 13.29
CA GLY A 228 -2.02 22.45 14.63
C GLY A 228 -0.72 23.25 14.67
N SER A 229 -0.39 23.77 15.85
CA SER A 229 0.75 24.69 16.06
C SER A 229 1.91 24.06 16.84
N HIS A 230 1.69 22.96 17.56
CA HIS A 230 2.70 22.41 18.46
C HIS A 230 3.71 21.51 17.74
N ALA A 231 3.25 20.69 16.80
CA ALA A 231 4.10 19.84 15.95
C ALA A 231 3.38 19.46 14.65
N THR A 232 4.13 18.95 13.68
CA THR A 232 3.57 18.40 12.44
C THR A 232 3.93 16.93 12.30
N ILE A 233 2.94 16.09 12.03
CA ILE A 233 3.09 14.68 11.65
C ILE A 233 2.91 14.57 10.14
N PHE A 234 3.96 14.09 9.46
CA PHE A 234 3.87 13.64 8.08
C PHE A 234 3.73 12.12 8.10
N ALA A 235 2.56 11.63 7.66
CA ALA A 235 2.25 10.22 7.62
C ALA A 235 1.95 9.78 6.19
N ILE A 236 2.07 8.47 5.96
CA ILE A 236 1.77 7.84 4.67
C ILE A 236 1.01 6.54 4.92
N GLY A 237 0.24 6.10 3.94
CA GLY A 237 -0.44 4.80 4.01
C GLY A 237 -1.30 4.65 5.27
N ASN A 238 -1.31 3.43 5.82
CA ASN A 238 -2.10 3.07 7.00
C ASN A 238 -1.76 3.87 8.29
N LEU A 239 -0.59 4.54 8.35
CA LEU A 239 -0.21 5.35 9.51
C LEU A 239 -0.95 6.71 9.57
N VAL A 240 -1.59 7.12 8.48
CA VAL A 240 -2.35 8.38 8.44
C VAL A 240 -3.50 8.35 9.45
N LYS A 241 -4.27 7.26 9.50
CA LYS A 241 -5.38 7.13 10.47
C LYS A 241 -4.87 7.19 11.92
N ALA A 242 -3.81 6.47 12.23
CA ALA A 242 -3.20 6.50 13.56
C ALA A 242 -2.70 7.90 13.95
N SER A 243 -2.23 8.67 12.96
CA SER A 243 -1.80 10.06 13.18
C SER A 243 -2.97 11.00 13.47
N LEU A 244 -4.13 10.77 12.85
CA LEU A 244 -5.37 11.48 13.18
C LEU A 244 -5.88 11.11 14.58
N ASP A 245 -5.82 9.82 14.96
CA ASP A 245 -6.18 9.38 16.30
C ASP A 245 -5.28 10.04 17.37
N ALA A 246 -3.97 10.12 17.09
CA ALA A 246 -3.02 10.81 17.98
C ALA A 246 -3.33 12.31 18.10
N HIS A 247 -3.72 12.96 17.01
CA HIS A 247 -4.19 14.36 17.03
C HIS A 247 -5.41 14.50 17.95
N ASP A 248 -6.44 13.66 17.78
CA ASP A 248 -7.68 13.76 18.56
C ASP A 248 -7.46 13.50 20.06
N ILE A 249 -6.53 12.60 20.41
CA ILE A 249 -6.14 12.33 21.81
C ILE A 249 -5.44 13.55 22.40
N LEU A 250 -4.40 14.06 21.73
CA LEU A 250 -3.55 15.15 22.24
C LEU A 250 -4.26 16.51 22.23
N ALA A 251 -5.22 16.73 21.33
CA ALA A 251 -6.05 17.93 21.31
C ALA A 251 -6.85 18.10 22.61
N ARG A 252 -7.24 16.99 23.28
CA ARG A 252 -7.93 17.02 24.58
C ARG A 252 -7.04 17.51 25.72
N GLU A 253 -5.73 17.45 25.53
CA GLU A 253 -4.71 17.94 26.45
C GLU A 253 -4.20 19.34 26.04
N GLY A 254 -4.85 19.99 25.07
CA GLY A 254 -4.47 21.31 24.55
C GLY A 254 -3.32 21.27 23.54
N ILE A 255 -2.86 20.08 23.13
CA ILE A 255 -1.75 19.90 22.18
C ILE A 255 -2.30 19.69 20.76
N GLY A 256 -2.37 20.77 19.99
CA GLY A 256 -2.75 20.75 18.58
C GLY A 256 -1.63 20.27 17.65
N LEU A 257 -1.78 19.07 17.07
CA LEU A 257 -0.88 18.49 16.07
C LEU A 257 -1.37 18.77 14.63
N ARG A 258 -0.50 19.27 13.76
CA ARG A 258 -0.79 19.27 12.32
C ARG A 258 -0.61 17.87 11.77
N VAL A 259 -1.54 17.37 10.96
CA VAL A 259 -1.44 16.04 10.32
C VAL A 259 -1.51 16.20 8.80
N VAL A 260 -0.49 15.70 8.11
CA VAL A 260 -0.36 15.72 6.66
C VAL A 260 -0.28 14.30 6.13
N ASP A 261 -1.19 13.93 5.22
CA ASP A 261 -1.07 12.74 4.39
C ASP A 261 -0.11 13.04 3.24
N LEU A 262 1.14 12.60 3.40
CA LEU A 262 2.24 12.79 2.46
C LEU A 262 2.29 11.62 1.46
N TYR A 263 1.13 11.29 0.87
CA TYR A 263 0.94 10.11 0.04
C TYR A 263 1.95 9.98 -1.12
N SER A 264 2.50 11.09 -1.63
CA SER A 264 3.51 11.08 -2.69
C SER A 264 4.91 11.04 -2.08
N ILE A 265 5.55 9.86 -2.14
CA ILE A 265 6.89 9.62 -1.59
C ILE A 265 7.96 10.04 -2.59
N LYS A 266 7.70 9.78 -3.88
CA LYS A 266 8.58 10.19 -4.99
C LYS A 266 7.74 10.51 -6.22
N PRO A 267 7.75 11.76 -6.71
CA PRO A 267 8.34 12.95 -6.09
C PRO A 267 7.62 13.30 -4.77
N ILE A 268 8.32 14.00 -3.88
CA ILE A 268 7.77 14.43 -2.59
C ILE A 268 7.25 15.87 -2.68
N ASP A 269 6.19 16.19 -1.93
CA ASP A 269 5.63 17.56 -1.87
C ASP A 269 6.52 18.50 -1.05
N THR A 270 7.62 18.93 -1.65
CA THR A 270 8.59 19.84 -1.03
C THR A 270 7.97 21.17 -0.63
N VAL A 271 6.99 21.67 -1.39
CA VAL A 271 6.35 22.97 -1.12
C VAL A 271 5.56 22.91 0.17
N THR A 272 4.68 21.91 0.33
CA THR A 272 3.90 21.73 1.56
C THR A 272 4.79 21.38 2.75
N LEU A 273 5.82 20.54 2.56
CA LEU A 273 6.80 20.21 3.60
C LEU A 273 7.47 21.47 4.15
N LEU A 274 8.05 22.31 3.29
CA LEU A 274 8.74 23.52 3.71
C LEU A 274 7.77 24.52 4.36
N ARG A 275 6.54 24.63 3.87
CA ARG A 275 5.49 25.46 4.50
C ARG A 275 5.20 24.99 5.92
N CYS A 276 4.99 23.69 6.13
CA CYS A 276 4.67 23.13 7.43
C CYS A 276 5.85 23.27 8.42
N LEU A 277 7.09 23.06 7.96
CA LEU A 277 8.29 23.24 8.78
C LEU A 277 8.49 24.70 9.23
N ARG A 278 8.20 25.68 8.35
CA ARG A 278 8.25 27.10 8.71
C ARG A 278 7.16 27.47 9.72
N ALA A 279 5.97 26.90 9.58
CA ALA A 279 4.84 27.16 10.48
C ALA A 279 5.00 26.47 11.86
N ALA A 280 5.75 25.38 11.95
CA ALA A 280 6.04 24.67 13.21
C ALA A 280 7.27 25.23 13.95
N ALA A 281 8.05 26.12 13.31
CA ALA A 281 9.15 26.78 13.99
C ALA A 281 8.58 27.69 15.09
N PRO A 282 8.96 27.52 16.38
CA PRO A 282 8.60 28.50 17.39
C PRO A 282 9.12 29.86 16.93
N ALA A 283 8.33 30.92 17.16
CA ALA A 283 8.83 32.29 17.03
C ALA A 283 10.17 32.33 17.78
N ARG A 284 11.29 32.46 17.06
CA ARG A 284 12.60 32.52 17.69
C ARG A 284 12.51 33.66 18.69
N SER A 285 12.53 33.33 19.97
CA SER A 285 12.76 34.29 21.03
C SER A 285 14.13 34.89 20.75
N THR A 286 14.15 36.06 20.11
CA THR A 286 15.33 36.90 20.02
C THR A 286 15.58 37.45 21.41
N SER A 287 16.16 36.62 22.27
CA SER A 287 16.66 37.00 23.58
C SER A 287 17.92 36.20 23.87
N ARG A 288 19.02 36.61 23.24
CA ARG A 288 20.37 36.82 23.82
C ARG A 288 21.38 37.02 22.71
#